data_AF-A0A7J6U1T8-F1
#
_entry.id   AF-A0A7J6U1T8-F1
#
_cell.length_a   1.000
_cell.length_b   1.000
_cell.length_c   1.000
_cell.angle_alpha   90.00
_cell.angle_beta   90.00
_cell.angle_gamma   90.00
#
_symmetry.space_group_name_H-M   'P 1'
#
loop_
_entity.id
_entity.type
_entity.pdbx_description
1 polymer ?
#
loop_
_entity_poly.entity_id
_entity_poly.type
_entity_poly.pdbx_seq_one_letter_code
_entity_poly.pdbx_strand_id
1 'polypeptide(L)'
;MGVPWIITFSCLCPVAWISSANDGIMTHDSATGYLNASDGFVTKMAKTQVGSFYEQLDCGARAFDLRPRCHLHGKDTPRVTMHHAEVDIEYPLQAALKDIIDWSKANPSEFVMVGLSHHTPNNTRCREAVSGITKDLGLMPSIGSSSGQPCGALERMTMREAKQAAALDGGGYVFMIEASDDTCVAENYVPDIRCYNSTSPHEGSCYTKDSPQWYNYANNQLFDYIQKMAASTTERNSSQLQMNQAHWQYDFEVYEGVDARHSSLIMDEYFSQVNRRLTDIIDGFPYLNLLEVDNVCNYGPSLLKSVRSRQEKLSSGRRQSQHQQGLLYRALRRIKRCRSVEGGRLDIGGRFLKATYGILLTCLSATGDALDAALEHLGILMVELVKAIAWPFKWIFPTPEIIQTFKGRPLAMVLPIIFVCNIIMLLYIVYVFCVMPLLGVSLSSFSSIGFHLCSLLAMVSYYKAVVTDPGKIPEDLWSSPSPAGPPPPHLYERKGKDGSI
;
A
#
# COMPACT_ATOMS: atom_id res chain seq x y z
N MET A 1 -35.69 -36.75 -20.92
CA MET A 1 -34.23 -36.56 -21.01
C MET A 1 -33.91 -35.16 -20.53
N GLY A 2 -33.54 -35.00 -19.26
CA GLY A 2 -33.31 -33.69 -18.63
C GLY A 2 -31.84 -33.54 -18.27
N VAL A 3 -31.19 -32.53 -18.83
CA VAL A 3 -29.80 -32.18 -18.56
C VAL A 3 -29.72 -31.41 -17.24
N PRO A 4 -28.86 -31.79 -16.28
CA PRO A 4 -28.71 -31.04 -15.04
C PRO A 4 -27.79 -29.84 -15.27
N TRP A 5 -28.27 -28.65 -14.93
CA TRP A 5 -27.47 -27.44 -14.84
C TRP A 5 -26.55 -27.53 -13.62
N ILE A 6 -25.27 -27.85 -13.86
CA ILE A 6 -24.22 -27.68 -12.85
C ILE A 6 -23.74 -26.23 -12.96
N ILE A 7 -24.18 -25.39 -12.03
CA ILE A 7 -23.64 -24.04 -11.86
C ILE A 7 -22.35 -24.17 -11.05
N THR A 8 -21.20 -24.20 -11.73
CA THR A 8 -19.88 -24.04 -11.11
C THR A 8 -19.68 -22.57 -10.71
N PHE A 9 -19.75 -22.28 -9.42
CA PHE A 9 -19.32 -21.00 -8.86
C PHE A 9 -17.80 -21.00 -8.73
N SER A 10 -17.11 -20.41 -9.70
CA SER A 10 -15.71 -20.03 -9.57
C SER A 10 -15.65 -18.64 -8.93
N CYS A 11 -15.36 -18.57 -7.63
CA CYS A 11 -14.95 -17.32 -6.98
C CYS A 11 -13.57 -16.93 -7.52
N LEU A 12 -13.55 -16.22 -8.64
CA LEU A 12 -12.35 -15.57 -9.16
C LEU A 12 -12.12 -14.29 -8.33
N CYS A 13 -11.37 -14.39 -7.24
CA CYS A 13 -10.64 -13.22 -6.75
C CYS A 13 -9.52 -12.96 -7.76
N PRO A 14 -9.47 -11.81 -8.45
CA PRO A 14 -8.38 -11.51 -9.36
C PRO A 14 -7.06 -11.53 -8.60
N VAL A 15 -6.22 -12.41 -9.12
CA VAL A 15 -4.84 -12.76 -8.81
C VAL A 15 -3.98 -11.50 -8.64
N ALA A 16 -3.38 -11.31 -7.46
CA ALA A 16 -2.26 -10.40 -7.21
C ALA A 16 -1.16 -11.19 -6.48
N TRP A 17 -0.28 -11.89 -7.22
CA TRP A 17 0.59 -12.93 -6.64
C TRP A 17 2.10 -12.69 -6.74
N ILE A 18 2.59 -11.84 -7.65
CA ILE A 18 3.99 -11.38 -7.60
C ILE A 18 4.14 -10.15 -6.71
N SER A 19 3.20 -9.20 -6.78
CA SER A 19 3.33 -7.91 -6.08
C SER A 19 3.41 -8.03 -4.55
N SER A 20 2.75 -9.01 -3.93
CA SER A 20 2.75 -9.14 -2.46
C SER A 20 3.78 -10.10 -1.89
N ALA A 21 4.55 -10.79 -2.75
CA ALA A 21 5.52 -11.79 -2.32
C ALA A 21 6.99 -11.37 -2.59
N ASN A 22 7.18 -10.22 -3.24
CA ASN A 22 8.48 -9.76 -3.71
C ASN A 22 8.76 -8.28 -3.41
N ASP A 23 8.16 -7.74 -2.35
CA ASP A 23 8.64 -6.50 -1.73
C ASP A 23 10.14 -6.63 -1.49
N GLY A 24 10.91 -5.86 -2.24
CA GLY A 24 12.36 -5.88 -2.26
C GLY A 24 12.89 -4.46 -2.31
N ILE A 25 14.07 -4.28 -1.73
CA ILE A 25 14.80 -3.01 -1.83
C ILE A 25 15.52 -3.02 -3.17
N MET A 26 15.18 -2.05 -4.01
CA MET A 26 15.87 -1.76 -5.26
C MET A 26 16.91 -0.66 -5.02
N THR A 27 18.10 -0.82 -5.57
CA THR A 27 19.12 0.23 -5.57
C THR A 27 18.95 1.12 -6.79
N HIS A 28 18.73 2.41 -6.57
CA HIS A 28 18.66 3.43 -7.62
C HIS A 28 20.01 3.58 -8.33
N ASP A 29 20.02 3.60 -9.67
CA ASP A 29 21.24 3.77 -10.48
C ASP A 29 22.38 2.89 -9.97
N SER A 30 22.10 1.59 -9.80
CA SER A 30 22.86 0.72 -8.89
C SER A 30 24.35 0.69 -9.17
N ALA A 31 24.69 0.73 -10.46
CA ALA A 31 26.06 0.62 -10.97
C ALA A 31 26.96 1.77 -10.52
N THR A 32 26.40 2.89 -10.08
CA THR A 32 27.20 4.01 -9.58
C THR A 32 28.00 3.66 -8.33
N GLY A 33 27.69 2.52 -7.68
CA GLY A 33 28.51 1.88 -6.66
C GLY A 33 29.98 1.71 -7.06
N TYR A 34 30.25 1.43 -8.34
CA TYR A 34 31.59 1.28 -8.90
C TYR A 34 32.33 2.60 -9.19
N LEU A 35 31.64 3.74 -9.16
CA LEU A 35 32.29 5.04 -9.35
C LEU A 35 33.17 5.41 -8.16
N ASN A 36 34.31 6.04 -8.40
CA ASN A 36 35.11 6.60 -7.34
C ASN A 36 34.74 8.08 -7.13
N ALA A 37 34.22 8.42 -5.95
CA ALA A 37 33.77 9.78 -5.64
C ALA A 37 34.90 10.84 -5.71
N SER A 38 36.17 10.41 -5.72
CA SER A 38 37.32 11.30 -5.87
C SER A 38 37.65 11.67 -7.33
N ASP A 39 36.99 11.06 -8.32
CA ASP A 39 37.27 11.31 -9.75
C ASP A 39 36.75 12.66 -10.27
N GLY A 40 36.02 13.40 -9.44
CA GLY A 40 35.58 14.77 -9.73
C GLY A 40 34.16 15.06 -9.27
N PHE A 41 33.76 16.32 -9.42
CA PHE A 41 32.43 16.79 -9.00
C PHE A 41 31.30 16.04 -9.70
N VAL A 42 31.39 15.85 -11.02
CA VAL A 42 30.36 15.13 -11.80
C VAL A 42 30.17 13.70 -11.30
N THR A 43 31.26 12.97 -11.04
CA THR A 43 31.20 11.61 -10.49
C THR A 43 30.59 11.60 -9.08
N LYS A 44 30.95 12.58 -8.25
CA LYS A 44 30.36 12.78 -6.92
C LYS A 44 28.85 13.05 -6.99
N MET A 45 28.39 13.73 -8.03
CA MET A 45 26.98 14.04 -8.30
C MET A 45 26.20 12.87 -8.90
N ALA A 46 26.85 12.01 -9.68
CA ALA A 46 26.20 10.84 -10.25
C ALA A 46 26.18 9.63 -9.30
N LYS A 47 26.95 9.65 -8.20
CA LYS A 47 27.07 8.50 -7.31
C LYS A 47 25.87 8.36 -6.36
N THR A 48 25.05 7.34 -6.57
CA THR A 48 23.86 7.01 -5.77
C THR A 48 24.05 5.81 -4.85
N GLN A 49 25.00 4.92 -5.16
CA GLN A 49 25.33 3.75 -4.33
C GLN A 49 26.80 3.72 -3.90
N VAL A 50 27.09 2.91 -2.88
CA VAL A 50 28.45 2.55 -2.44
C VAL A 50 28.67 1.04 -2.59
N GLY A 51 29.89 0.65 -2.94
CA GLY A 51 30.27 -0.75 -3.10
C GLY A 51 29.78 -1.40 -4.41
N SER A 52 30.32 -2.58 -4.66
CA SER A 52 29.93 -3.51 -5.73
C SER A 52 28.50 -4.04 -5.54
N PHE A 53 27.96 -4.74 -6.54
CA PHE A 53 26.65 -5.39 -6.41
C PHE A 53 26.64 -6.49 -5.34
N TYR A 54 27.77 -7.17 -5.15
CA TYR A 54 27.92 -8.14 -4.08
C TYR A 54 27.73 -7.48 -2.70
N GLU A 55 28.39 -6.34 -2.48
CA GLU A 55 28.27 -5.57 -1.23
C GLU A 55 26.87 -4.98 -1.06
N GLN A 56 26.24 -4.48 -2.13
CA GLN A 56 24.87 -3.97 -2.07
C GLN A 56 23.85 -5.06 -1.67
N LEU A 57 24.04 -6.31 -2.10
CA LEU A 57 23.21 -7.46 -1.68
C LEU A 57 23.40 -7.81 -0.21
N ASP A 58 24.63 -7.77 0.29
CA ASP A 58 24.95 -7.94 1.72
C ASP A 58 24.35 -6.80 2.57
N CYS A 59 24.28 -5.61 1.99
CA CYS A 59 23.59 -4.45 2.56
C CYS A 59 22.06 -4.52 2.46
N GLY A 60 21.48 -5.57 1.88
CA GLY A 60 20.03 -5.81 1.89
C GLY A 60 19.30 -5.45 0.60
N ALA A 61 20.00 -5.03 -0.47
CA ALA A 61 19.40 -4.93 -1.79
C ALA A 61 18.86 -6.31 -2.24
N ARG A 62 17.73 -6.32 -2.94
CA ARG A 62 17.16 -7.51 -3.60
C ARG A 62 16.67 -7.21 -5.01
N ALA A 63 16.86 -5.97 -5.47
CA ALA A 63 16.63 -5.55 -6.83
C ALA A 63 17.65 -4.50 -7.25
N PHE A 64 17.91 -4.39 -8.55
CA PHE A 64 18.88 -3.44 -9.12
C PHE A 64 18.27 -2.69 -10.30
N ASP A 65 18.34 -1.35 -10.31
CA ASP A 65 18.16 -0.54 -11.51
C ASP A 65 19.49 -0.43 -12.27
N LEU A 66 19.59 -1.13 -13.41
CA LEU A 66 20.77 -1.13 -14.28
C LEU A 66 20.46 -0.42 -15.59
N ARG A 67 21.34 0.52 -15.96
CA ARG A 67 21.23 1.32 -17.17
C ARG A 67 22.38 1.01 -18.13
N PRO A 68 22.20 0.11 -19.12
CA PRO A 68 23.28 -0.32 -19.99
C PRO A 68 23.71 0.79 -20.97
N ARG A 69 25.02 0.90 -21.20
CA ARG A 69 25.61 1.74 -22.25
C ARG A 69 26.41 0.89 -23.22
N CYS A 70 26.02 0.91 -24.50
CA CYS A 70 26.63 0.13 -25.55
C CYS A 70 27.60 0.97 -26.38
N HIS A 71 28.88 0.59 -26.35
CA HIS A 71 29.95 1.18 -27.16
C HIS A 71 30.02 0.48 -28.52
N LEU A 72 29.20 0.93 -29.46
CA LEU A 72 29.01 0.32 -30.77
C LEU A 72 30.03 0.84 -31.79
N HIS A 73 31.33 0.53 -31.62
CA HIS A 73 32.35 0.90 -32.61
C HIS A 73 32.57 -0.22 -33.64
N GLY A 74 32.21 0.04 -34.90
CA GLY A 74 32.52 -0.85 -36.03
C GLY A 74 31.80 -2.21 -36.02
N LYS A 75 32.50 -3.24 -36.51
CA LYS A 75 32.03 -4.64 -36.61
C LYS A 75 32.38 -5.50 -35.38
N ASP A 76 33.10 -4.94 -34.42
CA ASP A 76 33.56 -5.68 -33.25
C ASP A 76 32.38 -5.99 -32.30
N THR A 77 32.59 -7.00 -31.45
CA THR A 77 31.64 -7.33 -30.38
C THR A 77 31.42 -6.08 -29.52
N PRO A 78 30.17 -5.62 -29.37
CA PRO A 78 29.89 -4.39 -28.64
C PRO A 78 30.34 -4.52 -27.19
N ARG A 79 31.14 -3.56 -26.72
CA ARG A 79 31.45 -3.43 -25.29
C ARG A 79 30.24 -2.81 -24.61
N VAL A 80 29.69 -3.48 -23.60
CA VAL A 80 28.55 -2.96 -22.82
C VAL A 80 29.03 -2.64 -21.41
N THR A 81 28.94 -1.36 -21.06
CA THR A 81 29.15 -0.84 -19.71
C THR A 81 27.81 -0.40 -19.12
N MET A 82 27.82 0.33 -18.02
CA MET A 82 26.63 0.96 -17.44
C MET A 82 26.82 2.49 -17.45
N HIS A 83 25.75 3.23 -17.17
CA HIS A 83 25.80 4.68 -17.05
C HIS A 83 24.80 5.21 -16.02
N HIS A 84 24.97 6.46 -15.62
CA HIS A 84 23.94 7.25 -14.98
C HIS A 84 23.92 8.61 -15.69
N ALA A 85 22.85 8.87 -16.44
CA ALA A 85 22.75 9.99 -17.36
C ALA A 85 23.95 10.02 -18.34
N GLU A 86 24.76 11.07 -18.30
CA GLU A 86 25.95 11.20 -19.17
C GLU A 86 27.24 10.65 -18.54
N VAL A 87 27.18 10.11 -17.33
CA VAL A 87 28.34 9.55 -16.65
C VAL A 87 28.48 8.08 -16.98
N ASP A 88 29.52 7.76 -17.74
CA ASP A 88 29.93 6.39 -18.00
C ASP A 88 30.51 5.74 -16.74
N ILE A 89 30.05 4.54 -16.45
CA ILE A 89 30.60 3.71 -15.38
C ILE A 89 31.47 2.67 -16.10
N GLU A 90 32.79 2.85 -16.06
CA GLU A 90 33.77 2.01 -16.78
C GLU A 90 33.94 0.60 -16.17
N TYR A 91 32.83 -0.04 -15.81
CA TYR A 91 32.75 -1.40 -15.34
C TYR A 91 31.89 -2.23 -16.31
N PRO A 92 32.39 -3.35 -16.87
CA PRO A 92 31.63 -4.14 -17.83
C PRO A 92 30.34 -4.70 -17.21
N LEU A 93 29.21 -4.59 -17.93
CA LEU A 93 27.92 -5.14 -17.47
C LEU A 93 28.01 -6.64 -17.18
N GLN A 94 28.75 -7.38 -18.00
CA GLN A 94 28.95 -8.82 -17.82
C GLN A 94 29.63 -9.14 -16.48
N ALA A 95 30.63 -8.36 -16.08
CA ALA A 95 31.30 -8.54 -14.79
C ALA A 95 30.33 -8.22 -13.64
N ALA A 96 29.56 -7.14 -13.76
CA ALA A 96 28.61 -6.73 -12.73
C ALA A 96 27.48 -7.77 -12.52
N LEU A 97 26.93 -8.33 -13.60
CA LEU A 97 25.94 -9.41 -13.51
C LEU A 97 26.55 -10.69 -12.93
N LYS A 98 27.85 -10.94 -13.15
CA LYS A 98 28.55 -12.07 -12.54
C LYS A 98 28.60 -11.93 -11.01
N ASP A 99 28.81 -10.74 -10.47
CA ASP A 99 28.79 -10.50 -9.02
C ASP A 99 27.44 -10.88 -8.41
N ILE A 100 26.34 -10.52 -9.09
CA ILE A 100 24.97 -10.89 -8.67
C ILE A 100 24.79 -12.42 -8.71
N ILE A 101 25.21 -13.07 -9.79
CA ILE A 101 25.12 -14.53 -9.97
C ILE A 101 25.91 -15.26 -8.87
N ASP A 102 27.16 -14.85 -8.63
CA ASP A 102 28.02 -15.47 -7.63
C ASP A 102 27.42 -15.32 -6.22
N TRP A 103 26.90 -14.14 -5.88
CA TRP A 103 26.19 -13.91 -4.62
C TRP A 103 24.92 -14.77 -4.50
N SER A 104 24.10 -14.85 -5.56
CA SER A 104 22.87 -15.65 -5.56
C SER A 104 23.15 -17.15 -5.41
N LYS A 105 24.24 -17.66 -5.98
CA LYS A 105 24.67 -19.05 -5.78
C LYS A 105 25.10 -19.32 -4.33
N ALA A 106 25.77 -18.36 -3.69
CA ALA A 106 26.10 -18.44 -2.27
C ALA A 106 24.87 -18.32 -1.36
N ASN A 107 23.76 -17.76 -1.86
CA ASN A 107 22.52 -17.51 -1.13
C ASN A 107 21.30 -18.15 -1.84
N PRO A 108 21.23 -19.49 -1.96
CA PRO A 108 20.31 -20.15 -2.89
C PRO A 108 18.82 -20.01 -2.58
N SER A 109 18.45 -19.51 -1.39
CA SER A 109 17.07 -19.20 -1.03
C SER A 109 16.61 -17.81 -1.48
N GLU A 110 17.56 -16.92 -1.75
CA GLU A 110 17.33 -15.51 -2.05
C GLU A 110 16.95 -15.31 -3.51
N PHE A 111 16.03 -14.38 -3.73
CA PHE A 111 15.57 -13.98 -5.06
C PHE A 111 16.05 -12.56 -5.33
N VAL A 112 16.75 -12.38 -6.44
CA VAL A 112 17.29 -11.08 -6.86
C VAL A 112 16.64 -10.68 -8.18
N MET A 113 16.17 -9.45 -8.27
CA MET A 113 15.64 -8.87 -9.50
C MET A 113 16.67 -7.92 -10.14
N VAL A 114 16.76 -7.93 -11.46
CA VAL A 114 17.58 -6.97 -12.22
C VAL A 114 16.68 -6.30 -13.25
N GLY A 115 16.43 -5.01 -13.03
CA GLY A 115 15.78 -4.11 -13.96
C GLY A 115 16.78 -3.57 -14.97
N LEU A 116 16.48 -3.70 -16.26
CA LEU A 116 17.23 -3.13 -17.36
C LEU A 116 16.45 -1.94 -17.91
N SER A 117 16.95 -0.73 -17.71
CA SER A 117 16.31 0.54 -18.04
C SER A 117 17.24 1.41 -18.88
N HIS A 118 16.74 2.55 -19.40
CA HIS A 118 17.51 3.61 -20.06
C HIS A 118 18.71 3.18 -20.92
N HIS A 119 18.51 2.22 -21.83
CA HIS A 119 19.58 1.75 -22.72
C HIS A 119 20.17 2.92 -23.51
N THR A 120 21.50 3.02 -23.59
CA THR A 120 22.18 4.09 -24.34
C THR A 120 23.17 3.50 -25.36
N PRO A 121 22.94 3.66 -26.69
CA PRO A 121 21.75 4.21 -27.31
C PRO A 121 20.52 3.29 -27.15
N ASN A 122 19.32 3.87 -27.05
CA ASN A 122 18.07 3.12 -26.94
C ASN A 122 17.65 2.56 -28.31
N ASN A 123 18.30 1.48 -28.75
CA ASN A 123 18.00 0.83 -30.02
C ASN A 123 18.12 -0.70 -29.92
N THR A 124 17.64 -1.39 -30.96
CA THR A 124 17.63 -2.86 -31.03
C THR A 124 19.02 -3.46 -30.89
N ARG A 125 20.06 -2.86 -31.51
CA ARG A 125 21.43 -3.39 -31.46
C ARG A 125 22.00 -3.37 -30.03
N CYS A 126 21.73 -2.32 -29.25
CA CYS A 126 22.16 -2.27 -27.86
C CYS A 126 21.41 -3.31 -27.00
N ARG A 127 20.09 -3.44 -27.19
CA ARG A 127 19.27 -4.44 -26.50
C ARG A 127 19.68 -5.88 -26.84
N GLU A 128 20.04 -6.15 -28.09
CA GLU A 128 20.60 -7.43 -28.53
C GLU A 128 21.96 -7.72 -27.90
N ALA A 129 22.82 -6.71 -27.78
CA ALA A 129 24.11 -6.85 -27.09
C ALA A 129 23.94 -7.21 -25.61
N VAL A 130 23.02 -6.53 -24.92
CA VAL A 130 22.65 -6.83 -23.52
C VAL A 130 22.06 -8.22 -23.39
N SER A 131 21.13 -8.60 -24.29
CA SER A 131 20.52 -9.94 -24.33
C SER A 131 21.55 -11.04 -24.61
N GLY A 132 22.55 -10.76 -25.44
CA GLY A 132 23.70 -11.64 -25.67
C GLY A 132 24.46 -11.90 -24.37
N ILE A 133 24.80 -10.85 -23.61
CA ILE A 133 25.50 -10.96 -22.33
C ILE A 133 24.69 -11.79 -21.32
N THR A 134 23.39 -11.51 -21.16
CA THR A 134 22.56 -12.24 -20.18
C THR A 134 22.44 -13.72 -20.57
N LYS A 135 22.27 -14.01 -21.86
CA LYS A 135 22.24 -15.38 -22.37
C LYS A 135 23.56 -16.11 -22.15
N ASP A 136 24.70 -15.47 -22.44
CA ASP A 136 26.04 -16.06 -22.26
C ASP A 136 26.32 -16.38 -20.78
N LEU A 137 25.72 -15.64 -19.86
CA LEU A 137 25.76 -15.88 -18.42
C LEU A 137 24.74 -16.92 -17.94
N GLY A 138 23.92 -17.48 -18.83
CA GLY A 138 22.87 -18.45 -18.48
C GLY A 138 21.68 -17.85 -17.72
N LEU A 139 21.45 -16.54 -17.86
CA LEU A 139 20.28 -15.87 -17.27
C LEU A 139 19.05 -16.03 -18.18
N MET A 140 17.86 -15.93 -17.58
CA MET A 140 16.62 -15.92 -18.34
C MET A 140 16.53 -14.69 -19.28
N PRO A 141 15.83 -14.81 -20.43
CA PRO A 141 15.45 -13.63 -21.20
C PRO A 141 14.64 -12.66 -20.34
N SER A 142 14.99 -11.38 -20.43
CA SER A 142 14.32 -10.31 -19.69
C SER A 142 12.85 -10.20 -20.06
N ILE A 143 11.95 -10.15 -19.08
CA ILE A 143 10.52 -9.90 -19.33
C ILE A 143 10.36 -8.46 -19.82
N GLY A 144 9.63 -8.27 -20.92
CA GLY A 144 9.49 -7.00 -21.62
C GLY A 144 10.49 -6.83 -22.78
N SER A 145 11.52 -7.67 -22.87
CA SER A 145 12.43 -7.65 -24.02
C SER A 145 11.79 -8.30 -25.26
N SER A 146 12.31 -7.99 -26.45
CA SER A 146 11.85 -8.60 -27.72
C SER A 146 12.04 -10.13 -27.74
N SER A 147 13.01 -10.65 -26.99
CA SER A 147 13.29 -12.08 -26.82
C SER A 147 12.54 -12.73 -25.66
N GLY A 148 11.86 -11.95 -24.82
CA GLY A 148 11.23 -12.40 -23.59
C GLY A 148 9.72 -12.47 -23.65
N GLN A 149 9.10 -12.72 -22.49
CA GLN A 149 7.65 -12.61 -22.33
C GLN A 149 7.23 -11.14 -22.29
N PRO A 150 6.03 -10.76 -22.76
CA PRO A 150 5.54 -9.39 -22.61
C PRO A 150 5.28 -9.05 -21.14
N CYS A 151 5.26 -7.75 -20.78
CA CYS A 151 5.03 -7.30 -19.40
C CYS A 151 3.73 -7.84 -18.77
N GLY A 152 2.67 -8.02 -19.57
CA GLY A 152 1.43 -8.64 -19.12
C GLY A 152 1.56 -10.07 -18.59
N ALA A 153 2.71 -10.74 -18.79
CA ALA A 153 3.01 -12.01 -18.13
C ALA A 153 3.17 -11.86 -16.61
N LEU A 154 3.63 -10.72 -16.12
CA LEU A 154 3.86 -10.46 -14.69
C LEU A 154 2.56 -10.49 -13.88
N GLU A 155 1.44 -10.06 -14.46
CA GLU A 155 0.13 -10.02 -13.82
C GLU A 155 -0.31 -11.41 -13.32
N ARG A 156 -0.01 -12.44 -14.13
CA ARG A 156 -0.45 -13.82 -13.87
C ARG A 156 0.65 -14.70 -13.30
N MET A 157 1.89 -14.24 -13.34
CA MET A 157 3.02 -15.03 -12.86
C MET A 157 3.00 -15.07 -11.34
N THR A 158 3.17 -16.26 -10.80
CA THR A 158 3.30 -16.51 -9.36
C THR A 158 4.75 -16.44 -8.93
N MET A 159 5.01 -16.25 -7.64
CA MET A 159 6.38 -16.27 -7.12
C MET A 159 7.15 -17.55 -7.45
N ARG A 160 6.44 -18.69 -7.47
CA ARG A 160 7.03 -19.98 -7.82
C ARG A 160 7.46 -20.03 -9.29
N GLU A 161 6.63 -19.52 -10.20
CA GLU A 161 6.95 -19.45 -11.63
C GLU A 161 8.08 -18.46 -11.88
N ALA A 162 8.09 -17.31 -11.20
CA ALA A 162 9.19 -16.36 -11.26
C ALA A 162 10.51 -16.98 -10.80
N LYS A 163 10.53 -17.68 -9.65
CA LYS A 163 11.71 -18.43 -9.17
C LYS A 163 12.13 -19.52 -10.16
N GLN A 164 11.19 -20.26 -10.73
CA GLN A 164 11.52 -21.29 -11.70
C GLN A 164 12.16 -20.71 -12.97
N ALA A 165 11.66 -19.58 -13.46
CA ALA A 165 12.23 -18.90 -14.61
C ALA A 165 13.63 -18.31 -14.30
N ALA A 166 13.81 -17.79 -13.09
CA ALA A 166 15.04 -17.14 -12.63
C ALA A 166 16.13 -18.09 -12.11
N ALA A 167 15.88 -19.41 -12.07
CA ALA A 167 16.77 -20.36 -11.43
C ALA A 167 18.14 -20.43 -12.14
N LEU A 168 19.21 -20.37 -11.35
CA LEU A 168 20.59 -20.48 -11.84
C LEU A 168 21.14 -21.90 -11.73
N ASP A 169 22.05 -22.25 -12.63
CA ASP A 169 22.88 -23.44 -12.50
C ASP A 169 23.78 -23.33 -11.26
N GLY A 170 23.56 -24.21 -10.29
CA GLY A 170 24.24 -24.19 -8.99
C GLY A 170 23.45 -23.53 -7.85
N GLY A 171 22.21 -23.10 -8.10
CA GLY A 171 21.30 -22.55 -7.08
C GLY A 171 21.21 -21.03 -7.08
N GLY A 172 20.19 -20.50 -6.40
CA GLY A 172 19.86 -19.07 -6.42
C GLY A 172 18.91 -18.70 -7.55
N TYR A 173 18.42 -17.46 -7.50
CA TYR A 173 17.44 -16.96 -8.46
C TYR A 173 17.78 -15.52 -8.88
N VAL A 174 17.97 -15.29 -10.17
CA VAL A 174 18.17 -13.96 -10.78
C VAL A 174 17.12 -13.72 -11.85
N PHE A 175 16.20 -12.80 -11.56
CA PHE A 175 15.04 -12.51 -12.40
C PHE A 175 15.26 -11.23 -13.20
N MET A 176 15.20 -11.34 -14.51
CA MET A 176 15.50 -10.25 -15.44
C MET A 176 14.20 -9.58 -15.95
N ILE A 177 14.14 -8.25 -15.91
CA ILE A 177 12.98 -7.46 -16.35
C ILE A 177 13.43 -6.17 -17.06
N GLU A 178 12.73 -5.76 -18.12
CA GLU A 178 12.89 -4.44 -18.73
C GLU A 178 12.09 -3.41 -17.93
N ALA A 179 12.76 -2.33 -17.54
CA ALA A 179 12.27 -1.28 -16.65
C ALA A 179 12.45 0.11 -17.28
N SER A 180 12.05 0.31 -18.54
CA SER A 180 11.93 1.67 -19.13
C SER A 180 10.50 2.22 -19.06
N ASP A 181 10.33 3.53 -19.26
CA ASP A 181 9.10 4.34 -19.15
C ASP A 181 7.81 3.72 -19.75
N ASP A 182 7.90 2.90 -20.81
CA ASP A 182 6.76 2.21 -21.45
C ASP A 182 6.67 0.69 -21.16
N THR A 183 7.41 0.17 -20.19
CA THR A 183 7.63 -1.29 -20.03
C THR A 183 7.06 -1.85 -18.74
N CYS A 184 7.79 -2.73 -18.05
CA CYS A 184 7.23 -3.63 -17.06
C CYS A 184 7.31 -3.09 -15.64
N VAL A 185 8.00 -1.97 -15.45
CA VAL A 185 8.11 -1.25 -14.18
C VAL A 185 7.65 0.19 -14.43
N ALA A 186 6.71 0.66 -13.61
CA ALA A 186 6.24 2.03 -13.61
C ALA A 186 7.03 2.80 -12.54
N GLU A 187 7.85 3.73 -13.01
CA GLU A 187 8.59 4.67 -12.17
C GLU A 187 7.70 5.85 -11.79
N ASN A 188 7.97 6.46 -10.65
CA ASN A 188 7.13 7.52 -10.09
C ASN A 188 7.87 8.85 -9.90
N TYR A 189 8.88 9.13 -10.72
CA TYR A 189 9.76 10.31 -10.61
C TYR A 189 8.96 11.62 -10.51
N VAL A 190 9.24 12.41 -9.48
CA VAL A 190 8.66 13.75 -9.31
C VAL A 190 9.80 14.76 -9.15
N PRO A 191 10.05 15.62 -10.16
CA PRO A 191 11.18 16.54 -10.14
C PRO A 191 11.15 17.53 -8.98
N ASP A 192 9.99 17.81 -8.38
CA ASP A 192 9.85 18.74 -7.25
C ASP A 192 10.35 18.17 -5.92
N ILE A 193 10.61 16.85 -5.83
CA ILE A 193 11.09 16.20 -4.61
C ILE A 193 12.61 16.26 -4.53
N ARG A 194 13.13 17.46 -4.29
CA ARG A 194 14.59 17.75 -4.31
C ARG A 194 15.14 17.91 -2.90
N CYS A 195 16.41 17.52 -2.70
CA CYS A 195 17.10 17.83 -1.44
C CYS A 195 17.35 19.33 -1.29
N TYR A 196 17.70 20.02 -2.38
CA TYR A 196 18.02 21.45 -2.38
C TYR A 196 17.01 22.25 -3.20
N ASN A 197 16.51 23.35 -2.63
CA ASN A 197 15.64 24.30 -3.33
C ASN A 197 16.41 25.60 -3.62
N SER A 198 16.54 25.95 -4.90
CA SER A 198 17.23 27.16 -5.37
C SER A 198 16.54 28.46 -4.92
N THR A 199 15.24 28.41 -4.62
CA THR A 199 14.44 29.61 -4.28
C THR A 199 14.52 30.02 -2.81
N SER A 200 14.90 29.11 -1.90
CA SER A 200 15.08 29.41 -0.47
C SER A 200 16.28 28.63 0.11
N PRO A 201 17.51 29.15 -0.02
CA PRO A 201 18.74 28.44 0.36
C PRO A 201 18.82 28.10 1.86
N HIS A 202 18.09 28.84 2.70
CA HIS A 202 18.08 28.65 4.15
C HIS A 202 16.98 27.68 4.64
N GLU A 203 15.91 27.46 3.87
CA GLU A 203 14.80 26.58 4.25
C GLU A 203 14.77 25.27 3.46
N GLY A 204 15.46 25.21 2.31
CA GLY A 204 15.38 24.12 1.35
C GLY A 204 16.61 23.23 1.32
N SER A 205 17.02 22.62 2.44
CA SER A 205 18.00 21.53 2.43
C SER A 205 17.44 20.31 3.14
N CYS A 206 17.69 19.13 2.59
CA CYS A 206 17.26 17.87 3.21
C CYS A 206 17.97 17.58 4.55
N TYR A 207 19.07 18.28 4.84
CA TYR A 207 19.70 18.26 6.15
C TYR A 207 20.26 19.63 6.53
N THR A 208 20.32 19.88 7.83
CA THR A 208 20.91 21.07 8.43
C THR A 208 21.71 20.55 9.63
N LYS A 209 23.01 20.90 9.70
CA LYS A 209 23.89 20.41 10.77
C LYS A 209 23.39 20.78 12.17
N ASP A 210 22.61 21.86 12.26
CA ASP A 210 22.22 22.49 13.52
C ASP A 210 20.72 22.35 13.87
N SER A 211 19.90 21.76 13.01
CA SER A 211 18.48 21.52 13.30
C SER A 211 18.22 20.02 13.45
N PRO A 212 17.36 19.60 14.39
CA PRO A 212 16.95 18.20 14.48
C PRO A 212 16.46 17.72 13.12
N GLN A 213 17.15 16.72 12.56
CA GLN A 213 17.03 16.23 11.17
C GLN A 213 15.59 15.97 10.68
N TRP A 214 14.65 15.78 11.61
CA TRP A 214 13.26 15.42 11.36
C TRP A 214 12.31 16.61 11.10
N TYR A 215 12.78 17.86 11.17
CA TYR A 215 11.94 19.06 10.97
C TYR A 215 12.25 19.86 9.69
N ASN A 216 13.02 19.32 8.74
CA ASN A 216 13.27 20.00 7.48
C ASN A 216 12.08 19.81 6.52
N TYR A 217 11.58 20.92 5.98
CA TYR A 217 10.47 20.96 5.01
C TYR A 217 10.65 19.95 3.87
N ALA A 218 11.84 19.88 3.28
CA ALA A 218 12.18 18.94 2.21
C ALA A 218 11.99 17.46 2.60
N ASN A 219 12.38 17.08 3.84
CA ASN A 219 12.14 15.72 4.35
C ASN A 219 10.64 15.42 4.42
N ASN A 220 9.85 16.35 4.95
CA ASN A 220 8.41 16.14 5.05
C ASN A 220 7.77 16.02 3.67
N GLN A 221 8.19 16.83 2.69
CA GLN A 221 7.73 16.69 1.31
C GLN A 221 8.06 15.32 0.71
N LEU A 222 9.30 14.85 0.85
CA LEU A 222 9.71 13.52 0.39
C LEU A 222 8.86 12.41 1.04
N PHE A 223 8.66 12.47 2.35
CA PHE A 223 7.92 11.42 3.06
C PHE A 223 6.40 11.48 2.83
N ASP A 224 5.83 12.66 2.65
CA ASP A 224 4.43 12.82 2.24
C ASP A 224 4.23 12.26 0.82
N TYR A 225 5.18 12.52 -0.08
CA TYR A 225 5.20 11.94 -1.42
C TYR A 225 5.32 10.41 -1.37
N ILE A 226 6.27 9.84 -0.64
CA ILE A 226 6.44 8.38 -0.52
C ILE A 226 5.16 7.74 0.03
N GLN A 227 4.56 8.32 1.08
CA GLN A 227 3.30 7.81 1.64
C GLN A 227 2.14 7.91 0.65
N LYS A 228 2.04 9.02 -0.09
CA LYS A 228 1.03 9.21 -1.14
C LYS A 228 1.19 8.16 -2.24
N MET A 229 2.42 7.87 -2.66
CA MET A 229 2.71 6.85 -3.67
C MET A 229 2.39 5.45 -3.16
N ALA A 230 2.77 5.12 -1.94
CA ALA A 230 2.42 3.85 -1.29
C ALA A 230 0.90 3.68 -1.08
N ALA A 231 0.16 4.79 -0.88
CA ALA A 231 -1.29 4.81 -0.76
C ALA A 231 -2.02 4.80 -2.10
N SER A 232 -1.38 5.24 -3.19
CA SER A 232 -1.98 5.33 -4.51
C SER A 232 -2.40 3.95 -5.01
N THR A 233 -3.70 3.84 -5.30
CA THR A 233 -4.28 2.68 -6.00
C THR A 233 -4.50 2.97 -7.49
N THR A 234 -4.35 4.23 -7.88
CA THR A 234 -5.12 4.86 -8.95
C THR A 234 -4.55 4.73 -10.36
N GLU A 235 -3.37 4.16 -10.56
CA GLU A 235 -2.79 3.95 -11.91
C GLU A 235 -2.24 2.53 -12.11
N ARG A 236 -2.92 1.54 -11.53
CA ARG A 236 -2.51 0.14 -11.70
C ARG A 236 -2.99 -0.38 -13.05
N ASN A 237 -2.25 -0.06 -14.10
CA ASN A 237 -2.13 -1.00 -15.20
C ASN A 237 -1.62 -2.31 -14.59
N SER A 238 -2.47 -3.33 -14.55
CA SER A 238 -2.20 -4.59 -13.85
C SER A 238 -0.98 -5.35 -14.39
N SER A 239 -0.45 -4.92 -15.53
CA SER A 239 0.73 -5.47 -16.20
C SER A 239 2.08 -4.92 -15.73
N GLN A 240 2.12 -3.90 -14.86
CA GLN A 240 3.37 -3.25 -14.43
C GLN A 240 3.64 -3.44 -12.94
N LEU A 241 4.91 -3.63 -12.57
CA LEU A 241 5.38 -3.46 -11.20
C LEU A 241 5.46 -1.97 -10.88
N GLN A 242 5.05 -1.57 -9.68
CA GLN A 242 5.20 -0.20 -9.22
C GLN A 242 6.56 -0.04 -8.54
N MET A 243 7.33 0.93 -8.96
CA MET A 243 8.50 1.38 -8.24
C MET A 243 8.11 2.54 -7.35
N ASN A 244 8.37 2.42 -6.05
CA ASN A 244 8.25 3.50 -5.09
C ASN A 244 9.64 4.08 -4.91
N GLN A 245 9.95 5.16 -5.62
CA GLN A 245 11.19 5.91 -5.47
C GLN A 245 11.20 6.62 -4.12
N ALA A 246 12.09 6.18 -3.24
CA ALA A 246 12.27 6.67 -1.89
C ALA A 246 13.69 7.21 -1.71
N HIS A 247 14.10 8.07 -2.64
CA HIS A 247 15.35 8.80 -2.64
C HIS A 247 15.12 10.25 -3.11
N TRP A 248 16.16 11.08 -2.98
CA TRP A 248 16.11 12.45 -3.45
C TRP A 248 16.17 12.50 -4.98
N GLN A 249 15.38 13.38 -5.58
CA GLN A 249 15.34 13.59 -7.03
C GLN A 249 16.22 14.77 -7.40
N TYR A 250 17.13 14.57 -8.36
CA TYR A 250 18.12 15.55 -8.77
C TYR A 250 18.00 15.87 -10.24
N ASP A 251 18.09 17.16 -10.55
CA ASP A 251 18.38 17.65 -11.88
C ASP A 251 19.58 18.61 -11.83
N PHE A 252 19.93 19.19 -12.98
CA PHE A 252 21.06 20.10 -13.09
C PHE A 252 20.94 21.34 -12.20
N GLU A 253 19.74 21.79 -11.82
CA GLU A 253 19.56 22.97 -10.96
C GLU A 253 19.98 22.66 -9.52
N VAL A 254 19.83 21.41 -9.08
CA VAL A 254 20.23 20.97 -7.74
C VAL A 254 21.75 20.96 -7.55
N TYR A 255 22.52 20.95 -8.65
CA TYR A 255 23.98 20.84 -8.60
C TYR A 255 24.64 22.04 -7.93
N GLU A 256 24.09 23.25 -8.12
CA GLU A 256 24.57 24.45 -7.43
C GLU A 256 24.45 24.31 -5.91
N GLY A 257 23.33 23.76 -5.43
CA GLY A 257 23.10 23.50 -4.01
C GLY A 257 24.07 22.46 -3.43
N VAL A 258 24.37 21.43 -4.21
CA VAL A 258 25.29 20.36 -3.79
C VAL A 258 26.73 20.87 -3.73
N ASP A 259 27.17 21.64 -4.74
CA ASP A 259 28.50 22.24 -4.77
C ASP A 259 28.69 23.26 -3.65
N ALA A 260 27.73 24.18 -3.50
CA ALA A 260 27.76 25.24 -2.47
C ALA A 260 27.84 24.68 -1.04
N ARG A 261 27.31 23.46 -0.81
CA ARG A 261 27.36 22.77 0.49
C ARG A 261 28.44 21.70 0.57
N HIS A 262 29.26 21.57 -0.46
CA HIS A 262 30.27 20.51 -0.61
C HIS A 262 29.71 19.10 -0.37
N SER A 263 28.44 18.86 -0.72
CA SER A 263 27.73 17.60 -0.49
C SER A 263 27.87 16.63 -1.68
N SER A 264 27.14 15.50 -1.61
CA SER A 264 26.95 14.49 -2.65
C SER A 264 25.62 13.79 -2.41
N LEU A 265 25.10 13.07 -3.38
CA LEU A 265 23.86 12.28 -3.24
C LEU A 265 23.97 11.26 -2.10
N ILE A 266 25.12 10.57 -1.98
CA ILE A 266 25.43 9.68 -0.85
C ILE A 266 25.37 10.40 0.49
N MET A 267 25.97 11.60 0.58
CA MET A 267 25.94 12.39 1.81
C MET A 267 24.53 12.88 2.12
N ASP A 268 23.76 13.26 1.11
CA ASP A 268 22.40 13.75 1.27
C ASP A 268 21.51 12.66 1.85
N GLU A 269 21.55 11.43 1.31
CA GLU A 269 20.89 10.26 1.91
C GLU A 269 21.39 10.04 3.35
N TYR A 270 22.71 10.00 3.56
CA TYR A 270 23.29 9.72 4.86
C TYR A 270 22.85 10.72 5.93
N PHE A 271 22.85 12.03 5.63
CA PHE A 271 22.48 13.06 6.60
C PHE A 271 20.97 13.27 6.75
N SER A 272 20.19 13.02 5.69
CA SER A 272 18.72 13.07 5.75
C SER A 272 18.11 11.83 6.40
N GLN A 273 18.87 10.72 6.50
CA GLN A 273 18.45 9.48 7.15
C GLN A 273 17.19 8.88 6.52
N VAL A 274 17.06 8.99 5.19
CA VAL A 274 15.86 8.53 4.46
C VAL A 274 15.63 7.04 4.69
N ASN A 275 16.65 6.19 4.51
CA ASN A 275 16.53 4.75 4.69
C ASN A 275 16.15 4.37 6.12
N ARG A 276 16.68 5.07 7.12
CA ARG A 276 16.32 4.88 8.52
C ARG A 276 14.85 5.21 8.77
N ARG A 277 14.37 6.38 8.32
CA ARG A 277 12.98 6.80 8.55
C ARG A 277 11.99 5.92 7.77
N LEU A 278 12.39 5.39 6.62
CA LEU A 278 11.61 4.35 5.92
C LEU A 278 11.38 3.12 6.81
N THR A 279 12.36 2.69 7.62
CA THR A 279 12.19 1.54 8.52
C THR A 279 11.05 1.73 9.53
N ASP A 280 10.75 2.98 9.90
CA ASP A 280 9.73 3.34 10.89
C ASP A 280 8.32 3.39 10.30
N ILE A 281 8.18 3.77 9.02
CA ILE A 281 6.87 4.05 8.41
C ILE A 281 6.38 2.96 7.45
N ILE A 282 7.28 2.08 6.97
CA ILE A 282 6.95 1.13 5.90
C ILE A 282 5.86 0.14 6.29
N ASP A 283 5.76 -0.21 7.57
CA ASP A 283 4.69 -1.07 8.11
C ASP A 283 3.29 -0.49 7.84
N GLY A 284 3.17 0.83 7.71
CA GLY A 284 1.93 1.54 7.41
C GLY A 284 1.60 1.62 5.91
N PHE A 285 2.52 1.24 5.02
CA PHE A 285 2.28 1.32 3.58
C PHE A 285 1.23 0.28 3.19
N PRO A 286 0.13 0.66 2.52
CA PRO A 286 -0.87 -0.32 2.10
C PRO A 286 -0.38 -1.13 0.90
N TYR A 287 0.50 -0.56 0.06
CA TYR A 287 1.08 -1.22 -1.12
C TYR A 287 2.56 -0.89 -1.27
N LEU A 288 3.33 -1.92 -1.62
CA LEU A 288 4.76 -1.84 -1.86
C LEU A 288 5.13 -2.99 -2.79
N ASN A 289 5.77 -2.68 -3.91
CA ASN A 289 6.33 -3.70 -4.81
C ASN A 289 7.85 -3.56 -4.84
N LEU A 290 8.38 -2.52 -5.47
CA LEU A 290 9.82 -2.21 -5.45
C LEU A 290 10.01 -0.93 -4.66
N LEU A 291 10.84 -0.96 -3.61
CA LEU A 291 11.24 0.23 -2.87
C LEU A 291 12.62 0.64 -3.36
N GLU A 292 12.69 1.65 -4.22
CA GLU A 292 13.96 2.12 -4.75
C GLU A 292 14.60 3.15 -3.82
N VAL A 293 15.86 2.94 -3.46
CA VAL A 293 16.60 3.78 -2.51
C VAL A 293 18.01 4.10 -3.00
N ASP A 294 18.52 5.25 -2.55
CA ASP A 294 19.94 5.58 -2.60
C ASP A 294 20.68 4.95 -1.41
N ASN A 295 21.98 4.71 -1.58
CA ASN A 295 22.92 4.29 -0.54
C ASN A 295 22.37 3.15 0.35
N VAL A 296 22.03 2.01 -0.26
CA VAL A 296 21.41 0.88 0.46
C VAL A 296 22.22 0.41 1.67
N CYS A 297 23.55 0.58 1.68
CA CYS A 297 24.38 0.23 2.83
C CYS A 297 24.14 1.09 4.07
N ASN A 298 23.49 2.25 3.93
CA ASN A 298 22.97 3.00 5.07
C ASN A 298 21.58 2.48 5.45
N TYR A 299 21.49 1.72 6.54
CA TYR A 299 20.26 1.11 7.08
C TYR A 299 19.57 0.03 6.22
N GLY A 300 20.09 -0.36 5.06
CA GLY A 300 19.47 -1.39 4.20
C GLY A 300 19.13 -2.72 4.88
N PRO A 301 19.97 -3.32 5.74
CA PRO A 301 19.61 -4.57 6.41
C PRO A 301 18.40 -4.42 7.35
N SER A 302 18.32 -3.28 8.05
CA SER A 302 17.18 -2.94 8.90
C SER A 302 15.93 -2.68 8.07
N LEU A 303 16.07 -1.96 6.96
CA LEU A 303 14.97 -1.71 6.04
C LEU A 303 14.44 -3.01 5.42
N LEU A 304 15.33 -3.93 5.01
CA LEU A 304 14.94 -5.22 4.43
C LEU A 304 14.17 -6.05 5.45
N LYS A 305 14.61 -6.03 6.71
CA LYS A 305 13.89 -6.67 7.81
C LYS A 305 12.49 -6.08 7.99
N SER A 306 12.33 -4.75 7.94
CA SER A 306 11.02 -4.10 8.04
C SER A 306 10.12 -4.45 6.84
N VAL A 307 10.65 -4.44 5.62
CA VAL A 307 9.95 -4.89 4.40
C VAL A 307 9.41 -6.32 4.58
N ARG A 308 10.26 -7.25 5.01
CA ARG A 308 9.88 -8.67 5.21
C ARG A 308 8.86 -8.84 6.33
N SER A 309 9.05 -8.16 7.47
CA SER A 309 8.10 -8.16 8.59
C SER A 309 6.71 -7.70 8.14
N ARG A 310 6.64 -6.63 7.36
CA ARG A 310 5.39 -6.15 6.77
C ARG A 310 4.72 -7.22 5.90
N GLN A 311 5.47 -7.87 5.00
CA GLN A 311 4.93 -8.95 4.17
C GLN A 311 4.38 -10.11 4.99
N GLU A 312 5.07 -10.51 6.05
CA GLU A 312 4.62 -11.56 6.96
C GLU A 312 3.30 -11.18 7.65
N LYS A 313 3.17 -9.93 8.14
CA LYS A 313 1.91 -9.39 8.71
C LYS A 313 0.77 -9.40 7.69
N LEU A 314 1.01 -8.98 6.45
CA LEU A 314 -0.01 -8.99 5.40
C LEU A 314 -0.43 -10.41 5.01
N SER A 315 0.53 -11.32 4.91
CA SER A 315 0.27 -12.72 4.54
C SER A 315 -0.50 -13.46 5.64
N SER A 316 -0.16 -13.23 6.92
CA SER A 316 -0.86 -13.82 8.06
C SER A 316 -2.29 -13.28 8.22
N GLY A 317 -2.48 -11.96 8.07
CA GLY A 317 -3.80 -11.34 8.07
C GLY A 317 -4.71 -11.87 6.95
N ARG A 318 -4.17 -12.06 5.73
CA ARG A 318 -4.91 -12.68 4.62
C ARG A 318 -5.30 -14.13 4.92
N ARG A 319 -4.41 -14.94 5.49
CA ARG A 319 -4.72 -16.33 5.87
C ARG A 319 -5.84 -16.38 6.91
N GLN A 320 -5.83 -15.50 7.90
CA GLN A 320 -6.89 -15.43 8.90
C GLN A 320 -8.24 -15.05 8.27
N SER A 321 -8.27 -14.05 7.39
CA SER A 321 -9.47 -13.64 6.67
C SER A 321 -10.02 -14.77 5.76
N GLN A 322 -9.15 -15.42 4.98
CA GLN A 322 -9.53 -16.56 4.13
C GLN A 322 -10.05 -17.75 4.97
N HIS A 323 -9.44 -18.01 6.12
CA HIS A 323 -9.89 -19.05 7.03
C HIS A 323 -11.30 -18.74 7.58
N GLN A 324 -11.54 -17.50 8.02
CA GLN A 324 -12.85 -17.05 8.48
C GLN A 324 -13.91 -17.14 7.37
N GLN A 325 -13.59 -16.71 6.15
CA GLN A 325 -14.48 -16.85 5.00
C GLN A 325 -14.78 -18.32 4.68
N GLY A 326 -13.78 -19.21 4.75
CA GLY A 326 -13.94 -20.65 4.57
C GLY A 326 -14.84 -21.29 5.63
N LEU A 327 -14.74 -20.86 6.90
CA LEU A 327 -15.63 -21.29 7.97
C LEU A 327 -17.06 -20.82 7.74
N LEU A 328 -17.26 -19.56 7.35
CA LEU A 328 -18.57 -19.00 7.02
C LEU A 328 -19.21 -19.78 5.86
N TYR A 329 -18.45 -20.03 4.78
CA TYR A 329 -18.94 -20.80 3.63
C TYR A 329 -19.35 -22.22 4.02
N ARG A 330 -18.57 -22.90 4.88
CA ARG A 330 -18.92 -24.24 5.40
C ARG A 330 -20.19 -24.20 6.26
N ALA A 331 -20.37 -23.17 7.08
CA ALA A 331 -21.59 -22.98 7.88
C ALA A 331 -22.81 -22.76 6.99
N LEU A 332 -22.73 -21.88 6.00
CA LEU A 332 -23.80 -21.62 5.03
C LEU A 332 -24.15 -22.88 4.21
N ARG A 333 -23.15 -23.68 3.83
CA ARG A 333 -23.38 -24.96 3.13
C ARG A 333 -24.12 -25.98 4.00
N ARG A 334 -23.85 -26.02 5.32
CA ARG A 334 -24.59 -26.85 6.27
C ARG A 334 -26.05 -26.43 6.38
N ILE A 335 -26.32 -25.12 6.49
CA ILE A 335 -27.69 -24.58 6.54
C ILE A 335 -28.46 -24.93 5.26
N LYS A 336 -27.84 -24.80 4.08
CA LYS A 336 -28.45 -25.17 2.80
C LYS A 336 -28.79 -26.67 2.73
N ARG A 337 -27.97 -27.54 3.35
CA ARG A 337 -28.19 -28.99 3.37
C ARG A 337 -29.33 -29.39 4.31
N CYS A 338 -29.50 -28.72 5.45
CA CYS A 338 -30.65 -28.96 6.35
C CYS A 338 -31.99 -28.60 5.68
N ARG A 339 -32.00 -27.60 4.78
CA ARG A 339 -33.21 -27.17 4.07
C ARG A 339 -33.72 -28.13 2.99
N SER A 340 -32.91 -29.11 2.58
CA SER A 340 -33.28 -30.10 1.57
C SER A 340 -34.11 -31.26 2.13
N VAL A 341 -34.30 -31.33 3.44
CA VAL A 341 -34.92 -32.49 4.12
C VAL A 341 -36.39 -32.25 4.49
N GLU A 342 -36.88 -31.01 4.48
CA GLU A 342 -38.28 -30.70 4.81
C GLU A 342 -39.08 -30.28 3.57
N GLY A 343 -39.69 -31.28 2.93
CA GLY A 343 -40.78 -31.06 1.97
C GLY A 343 -42.07 -30.68 2.70
N GLY A 344 -42.23 -29.41 3.05
CA GLY A 344 -43.45 -28.91 3.70
C GLY A 344 -43.57 -27.39 3.61
N ARG A 345 -44.76 -26.92 3.19
CA ARG A 345 -45.19 -25.51 2.98
C ARG A 345 -44.36 -24.43 3.70
N LEU A 346 -43.69 -23.58 2.92
CA LEU A 346 -43.06 -22.34 3.39
C LEU A 346 -44.13 -21.25 3.63
N ASP A 347 -44.40 -20.99 4.91
CA ASP A 347 -45.09 -19.80 5.42
C ASP A 347 -44.31 -18.50 5.12
N ILE A 348 -44.97 -17.36 5.22
CA ILE A 348 -44.54 -15.97 4.97
C ILE A 348 -43.15 -15.66 5.55
N GLY A 349 -42.78 -16.22 6.71
CA GLY A 349 -41.43 -16.08 7.29
C GLY A 349 -40.31 -16.64 6.40
N GLY A 350 -40.61 -17.67 5.61
CA GLY A 350 -39.68 -18.27 4.65
C GLY A 350 -39.36 -17.38 3.45
N ARG A 351 -40.29 -16.51 3.02
CA ARG A 351 -40.07 -15.54 1.94
C ARG A 351 -39.22 -14.37 2.41
N PHE A 352 -39.44 -13.90 3.64
CA PHE A 352 -38.63 -12.83 4.25
C PHE A 352 -37.18 -13.27 4.42
N LEU A 353 -36.94 -14.47 4.99
CA LEU A 353 -35.58 -15.04 5.10
C LEU A 353 -34.92 -15.28 3.75
N LYS A 354 -35.67 -15.63 2.69
CA LYS A 354 -35.11 -15.78 1.34
C LYS A 354 -34.64 -14.45 0.77
N ALA A 355 -35.39 -13.37 1.00
CA ALA A 355 -35.04 -12.03 0.55
C ALA A 355 -33.82 -11.48 1.32
N THR A 356 -33.79 -11.58 2.65
CA THR A 356 -32.63 -11.15 3.45
C THR A 356 -31.38 -11.96 3.13
N TYR A 357 -31.51 -13.28 2.97
CA TYR A 357 -30.39 -14.14 2.60
C TYR A 357 -29.88 -13.89 1.17
N GLY A 358 -30.78 -13.55 0.23
CA GLY A 358 -30.42 -13.14 -1.12
C GLY A 358 -29.65 -11.82 -1.14
N ILE A 359 -30.08 -10.84 -0.35
CA ILE A 359 -29.39 -9.55 -0.21
C ILE A 359 -28.01 -9.75 0.42
N LEU A 360 -27.91 -10.53 1.50
CA LEU A 360 -26.64 -10.79 2.18
C LEU A 360 -25.62 -11.49 1.26
N LEU A 361 -26.07 -12.46 0.45
CA LEU A 361 -25.21 -13.12 -0.54
C LEU A 361 -24.79 -12.17 -1.67
N THR A 362 -25.69 -11.30 -2.13
CA THR A 362 -25.40 -10.33 -3.19
C THR A 362 -24.34 -9.33 -2.72
N CYS A 363 -24.47 -8.81 -1.51
CA CYS A 363 -23.48 -7.92 -0.88
C CYS A 363 -22.12 -8.59 -0.65
N LEU A 364 -22.09 -9.89 -0.30
CA LEU A 364 -20.84 -10.64 -0.13
C LEU A 364 -20.15 -11.01 -1.46
N SER A 365 -20.83 -10.83 -2.60
CA SER A 365 -20.33 -11.20 -3.93
C SER A 365 -20.05 -10.03 -4.86
N ALA A 366 -20.45 -8.81 -4.49
CA ALA A 366 -20.27 -7.62 -5.32
C ALA A 366 -18.86 -7.04 -5.20
N THR A 367 -18.22 -6.74 -6.32
CA THR A 367 -16.95 -6.00 -6.41
C THR A 367 -17.19 -4.51 -6.68
N GLY A 368 -16.37 -3.65 -6.06
CA GLY A 368 -16.17 -2.23 -6.39
C GLY A 368 -17.42 -1.45 -6.80
N ASP A 369 -17.57 -1.21 -8.10
CA ASP A 369 -18.64 -0.36 -8.65
C ASP A 369 -20.06 -0.90 -8.41
N ALA A 370 -20.20 -2.23 -8.34
CA ALA A 370 -21.48 -2.86 -8.01
C ALA A 370 -21.82 -2.75 -6.51
N LEU A 371 -20.80 -2.62 -5.66
CA LEU A 371 -20.99 -2.38 -4.23
C LEU A 371 -21.47 -0.94 -4.00
N ASP A 372 -20.93 0.04 -4.71
CA ASP A 372 -21.33 1.45 -4.56
C ASP A 372 -22.77 1.69 -5.02
N ALA A 373 -23.16 1.17 -6.19
CA ALA A 373 -24.54 1.24 -6.66
C ALA A 373 -25.51 0.45 -5.73
N ALA A 374 -25.05 -0.68 -5.19
CA ALA A 374 -25.83 -1.43 -4.21
C ALA A 374 -25.96 -0.67 -2.89
N LEU A 375 -24.92 0.01 -2.41
CA LEU A 375 -24.93 0.82 -1.19
C LEU A 375 -25.82 2.05 -1.33
N GLU A 376 -25.87 2.68 -2.50
CA GLU A 376 -26.77 3.81 -2.78
C GLU A 376 -28.24 3.36 -2.75
N HIS A 377 -28.57 2.25 -3.41
CA HIS A 377 -29.90 1.66 -3.34
C HIS A 377 -30.25 1.12 -1.95
N LEU A 378 -29.31 0.50 -1.25
CA LEU A 378 -29.48 0.05 0.13
C LEU A 378 -29.72 1.24 1.05
N GLY A 379 -29.04 2.37 0.83
CA GLY A 379 -29.21 3.63 1.55
C GLY A 379 -30.63 4.18 1.41
N ILE A 380 -31.17 4.22 0.19
CA ILE A 380 -32.54 4.68 -0.07
C ILE A 380 -33.57 3.73 0.58
N LEU A 381 -33.40 2.42 0.41
CA LEU A 381 -34.27 1.41 1.01
C LEU A 381 -34.20 1.42 2.54
N MET A 382 -33.01 1.62 3.10
CA MET A 382 -32.78 1.78 4.53
C MET A 382 -33.46 3.04 5.06
N VAL A 383 -33.40 4.17 4.35
CA VAL A 383 -34.06 5.41 4.76
C VAL A 383 -35.58 5.22 4.76
N GLU A 384 -36.16 4.59 3.74
CA GLU A 384 -37.61 4.33 3.70
C GLU A 384 -38.05 3.27 4.71
N LEU A 385 -37.24 2.23 4.93
CA LEU A 385 -37.47 1.23 5.97
C LEU A 385 -37.37 1.85 7.37
N VAL A 386 -36.38 2.69 7.62
CA VAL A 386 -36.24 3.44 8.88
C VAL A 386 -37.40 4.41 9.05
N LYS A 387 -37.85 5.12 8.00
CA LYS A 387 -39.08 5.95 8.09
C LYS A 387 -40.31 5.11 8.44
N ALA A 388 -40.49 3.95 7.81
CA ALA A 388 -41.63 3.07 8.06
C ALA A 388 -41.60 2.45 9.46
N ILE A 389 -40.42 2.01 9.93
CA ILE A 389 -40.22 1.43 11.26
C ILE A 389 -40.25 2.51 12.35
N ALA A 390 -39.66 3.68 12.10
CA ALA A 390 -39.57 4.78 13.07
C ALA A 390 -40.85 5.63 13.15
N TRP A 391 -41.76 5.54 12.17
CA TRP A 391 -43.05 6.25 12.23
C TRP A 391 -43.84 5.95 13.52
N PRO A 392 -44.03 4.68 13.95
CA PRO A 392 -44.63 4.39 15.26
C PRO A 392 -43.81 4.88 16.46
N PHE A 393 -42.52 5.18 16.27
CA PHE A 393 -41.59 5.65 17.31
C PHE A 393 -41.16 7.11 17.14
N LYS A 394 -41.92 7.92 16.40
CA LYS A 394 -41.63 9.35 16.13
C LYS A 394 -41.47 10.18 17.42
N TRP A 395 -42.05 9.72 18.52
CA TRP A 395 -41.90 10.28 19.87
C TRP A 395 -40.60 9.93 20.61
N ILE A 396 -39.86 8.89 20.20
CA ILE A 396 -38.64 8.40 20.87
C ILE A 396 -37.39 8.95 20.17
N PHE A 397 -37.45 9.15 18.86
CA PHE A 397 -36.36 9.72 18.08
C PHE A 397 -36.79 11.04 17.44
N PRO A 398 -36.43 12.20 18.02
CA PRO A 398 -36.62 13.47 17.35
C PRO A 398 -35.65 13.53 16.15
N THR A 399 -36.12 13.01 15.01
CA THR A 399 -35.44 13.06 13.71
C THR A 399 -34.90 14.45 13.29
N PRO A 400 -35.45 15.61 13.73
CA PRO A 400 -34.89 16.90 13.35
C PRO A 400 -33.46 17.14 13.86
N GLU A 401 -33.11 16.65 15.05
CA GLU A 401 -31.83 16.96 15.69
C GLU A 401 -30.67 16.28 14.95
N ILE A 402 -30.75 14.97 14.68
CA ILE A 402 -29.73 14.24 13.90
C ILE A 402 -29.55 14.87 12.51
N ILE A 403 -30.65 15.16 11.81
CA ILE A 403 -30.58 15.73 10.47
C ILE A 403 -29.88 17.09 10.49
N GLN A 404 -30.13 17.90 11.53
CA GLN A 404 -29.42 19.17 11.71
C GLN A 404 -27.95 18.98 12.08
N THR A 405 -27.60 18.03 12.96
CA THR A 405 -26.21 17.73 13.34
C THR A 405 -25.33 17.40 12.13
N PHE A 406 -25.91 16.73 11.12
CA PHE A 406 -25.17 16.28 9.93
C PHE A 406 -25.42 17.12 8.67
N LYS A 407 -26.25 18.16 8.72
CA LYS A 407 -26.50 19.02 7.58
C LYS A 407 -25.19 19.72 7.16
N GLY A 408 -24.73 19.43 5.94
CA GLY A 408 -23.50 20.02 5.38
C GLY A 408 -22.19 19.33 5.81
N ARG A 409 -22.25 18.20 6.53
CA ARG A 409 -21.05 17.40 6.85
C ARG A 409 -20.74 16.40 5.72
N PRO A 410 -19.45 16.08 5.47
CA PRO A 410 -19.07 15.08 4.46
C PRO A 410 -19.58 13.68 4.84
N LEU A 411 -19.94 12.88 3.82
CA LEU A 411 -20.51 11.54 3.99
C LEU A 411 -19.66 10.61 4.87
N ALA A 412 -18.33 10.74 4.80
CA ALA A 412 -17.39 9.98 5.61
C ALA A 412 -17.60 10.15 7.13
N MET A 413 -18.12 11.29 7.58
CA MET A 413 -18.45 11.51 8.99
C MET A 413 -19.80 10.89 9.41
N VAL A 414 -20.70 10.66 8.45
CA VAL A 414 -22.04 10.11 8.70
C VAL A 414 -22.03 8.57 8.63
N LEU A 415 -21.12 8.01 7.82
CA LEU A 415 -21.06 6.57 7.55
C LEU A 415 -20.91 5.70 8.81
N PRO A 416 -20.05 6.03 9.81
CA PRO A 416 -19.94 5.23 11.03
C PRO A 416 -21.25 5.15 11.82
N ILE A 417 -22.06 6.21 11.78
CA ILE A 417 -23.34 6.30 12.49
C ILE A 417 -24.37 5.38 11.86
N ILE A 418 -24.45 5.43 10.53
CA ILE A 418 -25.30 4.53 9.75
C ILE A 418 -24.88 3.07 10.01
N PHE A 419 -23.58 2.79 10.05
CA PHE A 419 -23.05 1.45 10.28
C PHE A 419 -23.42 0.89 11.66
N VAL A 420 -23.24 1.67 12.74
CA VAL A 420 -23.57 1.23 14.11
C VAL A 420 -25.09 1.02 14.27
N CYS A 421 -25.91 1.94 13.77
CA CYS A 421 -27.37 1.79 13.77
C CYS A 421 -27.83 0.53 13.02
N ASN A 422 -27.18 0.22 11.89
CA ASN A 422 -27.45 -1.00 11.12
C ASN A 422 -27.13 -2.28 11.91
N ILE A 423 -26.00 -2.31 12.62
CA ILE A 423 -25.63 -3.46 13.46
C ILE A 423 -26.67 -3.69 14.55
N ILE A 424 -27.05 -2.64 15.29
CA ILE A 424 -28.03 -2.76 16.38
C ILE A 424 -29.38 -3.21 15.85
N MET A 425 -29.83 -2.66 14.73
CA MET A 425 -31.10 -3.03 14.09
C MET A 425 -31.07 -4.48 13.58
N LEU A 426 -29.97 -4.91 12.96
CA LEU A 426 -29.82 -6.28 12.47
C LEU A 426 -29.86 -7.28 13.63
N LEU A 427 -29.15 -7.00 14.72
CA LEU A 427 -29.18 -7.84 15.93
C LEU A 427 -30.60 -7.95 16.50
N TYR A 428 -31.31 -6.83 16.56
CA TYR A 428 -32.70 -6.80 17.01
C TYR A 428 -33.62 -7.64 16.12
N ILE A 429 -33.54 -7.48 14.79
CA ILE A 429 -34.32 -8.24 13.82
C ILE A 429 -34.02 -9.74 13.93
N VAL A 430 -32.75 -10.13 14.00
CA VAL A 430 -32.35 -11.53 14.16
C VAL A 430 -32.91 -12.11 15.46
N TYR A 431 -32.83 -11.37 16.56
CA TYR A 431 -33.40 -11.83 17.82
C TYR A 431 -34.91 -12.04 17.74
N VAL A 432 -35.66 -11.02 17.30
CA VAL A 432 -37.13 -11.02 17.28
C VAL A 432 -37.70 -12.01 16.28
N PHE A 433 -37.14 -12.08 15.06
CA PHE A 433 -37.73 -12.87 13.98
C PHE A 433 -37.10 -14.25 13.80
N CYS A 434 -35.91 -14.50 14.36
CA CYS A 434 -35.26 -15.81 14.23
C CYS A 434 -35.10 -16.50 15.58
N VAL A 435 -34.49 -15.83 16.57
CA VAL A 435 -34.14 -16.48 17.84
C VAL A 435 -35.37 -16.74 18.71
N MET A 436 -36.25 -15.75 18.88
CA MET A 436 -37.43 -15.90 19.73
C MET A 436 -38.38 -17.02 19.24
N PRO A 437 -38.75 -17.10 17.94
CA PRO A 437 -39.57 -18.20 17.45
C PRO A 437 -38.87 -19.56 17.58
N LEU A 438 -37.57 -19.62 17.30
CA LEU A 438 -36.80 -20.87 17.37
C LEU A 438 -36.73 -21.43 18.79
N LEU A 439 -36.63 -20.56 19.79
CA LEU A 439 -36.54 -20.95 21.20
C LEU A 439 -37.91 -21.02 21.90
N GLY A 440 -39.01 -20.72 21.19
CA GLY A 440 -40.35 -20.64 21.80
C GLY A 440 -40.46 -19.56 22.89
N VAL A 441 -39.65 -18.51 22.81
CA VAL A 441 -39.61 -17.44 23.81
C VAL A 441 -40.74 -16.46 23.53
N SER A 442 -41.68 -16.34 24.48
CA SER A 442 -42.74 -15.32 24.41
C SER A 442 -42.16 -13.90 24.46
N LEU A 443 -42.80 -12.97 23.75
CA LEU A 443 -42.46 -11.54 23.77
C LEU A 443 -42.57 -10.93 25.17
N SER A 444 -43.45 -11.48 26.01
CA SER A 444 -43.65 -11.09 27.41
C SER A 444 -42.74 -11.81 28.41
N SER A 445 -41.87 -12.72 27.95
CA SER A 445 -40.92 -13.38 28.86
C SER A 445 -39.90 -12.38 29.41
N PHE A 446 -39.39 -12.66 30.62
CA PHE A 446 -38.41 -11.80 31.26
C PHE A 446 -37.14 -11.61 30.41
N SER A 447 -36.66 -12.66 29.75
CA SER A 447 -35.52 -12.61 28.83
C SER A 447 -35.79 -11.74 27.60
N SER A 448 -37.00 -11.81 27.03
CA SER A 448 -37.42 -10.97 25.91
C SER A 448 -37.51 -9.49 26.31
N ILE A 449 -38.14 -9.21 27.45
CA ILE A 449 -38.23 -7.84 27.99
C ILE A 449 -36.84 -7.28 28.25
N GLY A 450 -35.94 -8.07 28.86
CA GLY A 450 -34.54 -7.67 29.09
C GLY A 450 -33.81 -7.31 27.80
N PHE A 451 -33.91 -8.16 26.77
CA PHE A 451 -33.27 -7.90 25.48
C PHE A 451 -33.80 -6.62 24.80
N HIS A 452 -35.14 -6.43 24.79
CA HIS A 452 -35.75 -5.25 24.21
C HIS A 452 -35.34 -3.97 24.94
N LEU A 453 -35.31 -4.00 26.28
CA LEU A 453 -34.88 -2.87 27.10
C LEU A 453 -33.41 -2.55 26.86
N CYS A 454 -32.52 -3.55 26.85
CA CYS A 454 -31.10 -3.35 26.55
C CYS A 454 -30.87 -2.78 25.15
N SER A 455 -31.59 -3.27 24.15
CA SER A 455 -31.50 -2.76 22.77
C SER A 455 -31.96 -1.30 22.66
N LEU A 456 -33.06 -0.96 23.34
CA LEU A 456 -33.56 0.40 23.42
C LEU A 456 -32.56 1.34 24.11
N LEU A 457 -32.02 0.92 25.27
CA LEU A 457 -31.02 1.70 26.00
C LEU A 457 -29.75 1.90 25.17
N ALA A 458 -29.27 0.88 24.47
CA ALA A 458 -28.12 1.00 23.58
C ALA A 458 -28.36 2.04 22.47
N MET A 459 -29.54 2.02 21.84
CA MET A 459 -29.92 3.02 20.83
C MET A 459 -30.01 4.43 21.41
N VAL A 460 -30.60 4.61 22.60
CA VAL A 460 -30.70 5.91 23.26
C VAL A 460 -29.33 6.45 23.68
N SER A 461 -28.47 5.60 24.25
CA SER A 461 -27.10 5.96 24.61
C SER A 461 -26.28 6.35 23.39
N TYR A 462 -26.38 5.59 22.30
CA TYR A 462 -25.70 5.91 21.05
C TYR A 462 -26.22 7.21 20.44
N TYR A 463 -27.54 7.40 20.40
CA TYR A 463 -28.17 8.65 19.97
C TYR A 463 -27.59 9.84 20.75
N LYS A 464 -27.59 9.77 22.08
CA LYS A 464 -27.06 10.82 22.94
C LYS A 464 -25.58 11.09 22.67
N ALA A 465 -24.76 10.05 22.48
CA ALA A 465 -23.35 10.22 22.16
C ALA A 465 -23.14 10.92 20.80
N VAL A 466 -24.01 10.69 19.82
CA VAL A 466 -23.92 11.26 18.48
C VAL A 466 -24.37 12.73 18.43
N VAL A 467 -25.45 13.08 19.15
CA VAL A 467 -25.97 14.45 19.16
C VAL A 467 -25.31 15.35 20.20
N THR A 468 -24.60 14.78 21.18
CA THR A 468 -23.81 15.56 22.14
C THR A 468 -22.47 15.89 21.50
N ASP A 469 -22.19 17.17 21.32
CA ASP A 469 -20.87 17.62 20.89
C ASP A 469 -19.85 17.31 22.00
N PRO A 470 -18.88 16.40 21.77
CA PRO A 470 -17.92 16.00 22.79
C PRO A 470 -16.98 17.14 23.20
N GLY A 471 -16.92 18.24 22.42
CA GLY A 471 -16.10 19.42 22.70
C GLY A 471 -16.89 20.63 23.22
N LYS A 472 -18.23 20.59 23.24
CA LYS A 472 -19.02 21.73 23.71
C LYS A 472 -19.06 21.76 25.23
N ILE A 473 -18.19 22.57 25.82
CA ILE A 473 -18.25 22.94 27.23
C ILE A 473 -19.62 23.58 27.48
N PRO A 474 -20.42 23.11 28.46
CA PRO A 474 -21.71 23.71 28.75
C PRO A 474 -21.50 25.19 29.11
N GLU A 475 -22.07 26.08 28.30
CA GLU A 475 -21.93 27.54 28.47
C GLU A 475 -22.47 28.02 29.82
N ASP A 476 -23.29 27.23 30.51
CA ASP A 476 -23.91 27.55 31.79
C ASP A 476 -23.16 26.98 33.01
N LEU A 477 -22.53 25.81 32.91
CA LEU A 477 -21.79 25.21 34.03
C LEU A 477 -20.37 25.76 34.23
N TRP A 478 -19.72 26.27 33.17
CA TRP A 478 -18.29 26.64 33.22
C TRP A 478 -18.01 28.12 32.90
N SER A 479 -18.99 28.88 32.37
CA SER A 479 -18.81 30.32 32.14
C SER A 479 -19.20 31.20 33.33
N SER A 480 -19.83 30.62 34.36
CA SER A 480 -20.10 31.32 35.61
C SER A 480 -18.75 31.65 36.26
N PRO A 481 -18.37 32.93 36.47
CA PRO A 481 -17.17 33.25 37.22
C PRO A 481 -17.29 32.60 38.59
N SER A 482 -16.47 31.59 38.84
CA SER A 482 -16.42 30.93 40.13
C SER A 482 -16.27 32.01 41.21
N PRO A 483 -17.11 32.03 42.26
CA PRO A 483 -16.92 32.94 43.39
C PRO A 483 -15.58 32.70 44.12
N ALA A 484 -14.83 31.65 43.76
CA ALA A 484 -13.53 31.31 44.31
C ALA A 484 -12.33 32.10 43.70
N GLY A 485 -12.58 33.10 42.85
CA GLY A 485 -11.52 33.96 42.31
C GLY A 485 -10.85 33.40 41.05
N PRO A 486 -9.81 34.10 40.53
CA PRO A 486 -9.20 33.78 39.25
C PRO A 486 -8.62 32.35 39.25
N PRO A 487 -8.63 31.66 38.09
CA PRO A 487 -8.08 30.32 37.99
C PRO A 487 -6.61 30.28 38.46
N PRO A 488 -6.17 29.18 39.10
CA PRO A 488 -4.81 29.04 39.60
C PRO A 488 -3.74 29.38 38.54
N PRO A 489 -2.65 30.07 38.90
CA PRO A 489 -1.64 30.58 37.96
C PRO A 489 -1.02 29.54 37.01
N HIS A 490 -1.10 28.26 37.35
CA HIS A 490 -0.54 27.16 36.55
C HIS A 490 -1.43 26.73 35.37
N LEU A 491 -2.68 27.20 35.29
CA LEU A 491 -3.60 26.94 34.18
C LEU A 491 -3.57 28.03 33.11
N TYR A 492 -2.81 29.12 33.31
CA TYR A 492 -2.42 29.97 32.19
C TYR A 492 -1.36 29.21 31.40
N GLU A 493 -1.82 28.51 30.38
CA GLU A 493 -0.97 27.99 29.32
C GLU A 493 0.03 29.09 28.93
N ARG A 494 1.33 28.80 29.09
CA ARG A 494 2.40 29.69 28.66
C ARG A 494 2.28 29.84 27.14
N LYS A 495 1.59 30.90 26.68
CA LYS A 495 1.94 31.51 25.40
C LYS A 495 3.43 31.84 25.48
N GLY A 496 4.22 31.15 24.66
CA GLY A 496 5.62 31.47 24.45
C GLY A 496 5.78 32.98 24.23
N LYS A 497 6.81 33.55 24.85
CA LYS A 497 7.07 35.00 24.88
C LYS A 497 7.56 35.56 23.54
N ASP A 498 7.51 34.76 22.49
CA ASP A 498 8.18 34.93 21.22
C ASP A 498 7.22 35.10 20.03
N GLY A 499 5.89 35.07 20.25
CA GLY A 499 4.91 35.72 19.37
C GLY A 499 5.06 35.48 17.86
N SER A 500 5.54 34.31 17.44
CA SER A 500 5.66 33.92 16.04
C SER A 500 4.66 32.80 15.77
N ILE A 501 3.74 33.07 14.84
CA ILE A 501 2.98 32.06 14.11
C ILE A 501 3.86 31.57 12.98
#